data_AF-A0A7S3WNT1-F1
#
_entry.id   AF-A0A7S3WNT1-F1
#
_cell.length_a   1.000
_cell.length_b   1.000
_cell.length_c   1.000
_cell.angle_alpha   90.00
_cell.angle_beta   90.00
_cell.angle_gamma   90.00
#
_symmetry.space_group_name_H-M   'P 1'
#
loop_
_entity.id
_entity.type
_entity.pdbx_description
1 polymer ?
#
loop_
_entity_poly.entity_id
_entity_poly.type
_entity_poly.pdbx_seq_one_letter_code
_entity_poly.pdbx_strand_id
1 'polypeptide(L)'
;AMARLMRTLLPAAMLGSAAAAPGSLRATSSGGAADSSAASTSGAFSPQPWPQGSSQAFVFLFEWSWDDVALECEQFLGPKGFTAVQISPPNEHIVGDTWDVRYKPVSYNLTSR
;
A
#
# COMPACT_ATOMS: atom_id res chain seq x y z
N ALA A 1 4.22 42.51 -14.97
CA ALA A 1 3.46 43.20 -16.04
C ALA A 1 2.02 42.67 -16.03
N MET A 2 1.05 43.60 -16.05
CA MET A 2 -0.38 43.45 -16.35
C MET A 2 -1.11 42.14 -15.99
N ALA A 3 -1.90 42.24 -14.92
CA ALA A 3 -3.11 41.45 -14.70
C ALA A 3 -4.23 41.86 -15.67
N ARG A 4 -4.85 40.88 -16.33
CA ARG A 4 -6.20 40.82 -16.95
C ARG A 4 -6.16 39.53 -17.78
N LEU A 5 -7.02 38.54 -17.57
CA LEU A 5 -8.37 38.60 -18.09
C LEU A 5 -9.22 37.48 -17.44
N MET A 6 -10.10 37.84 -16.51
CA MET A 6 -11.32 37.08 -16.26
C MET A 6 -12.24 37.29 -17.48
N ARG A 7 -12.80 36.22 -18.05
CA ARG A 7 -14.25 36.13 -18.36
C ARG A 7 -14.63 34.84 -19.13
N THR A 8 -15.43 34.02 -18.41
CA THR A 8 -16.74 33.48 -18.82
C THR A 8 -16.83 32.52 -20.02
N LEU A 9 -17.35 31.30 -19.81
CA LEU A 9 -18.76 30.92 -20.07
C LEU A 9 -18.95 29.39 -19.97
N LEU A 10 -19.93 28.97 -19.15
CA LEU A 10 -20.63 27.68 -19.24
C LEU A 10 -21.44 27.61 -20.55
N PRO A 11 -21.69 26.40 -21.09
CA PRO A 11 -23.01 25.72 -20.93
C PRO A 11 -22.84 24.19 -20.91
N ALA A 12 -23.81 23.29 -20.74
CA ALA A 12 -25.20 23.24 -20.32
C ALA A 12 -25.49 21.75 -20.02
N ALA A 13 -26.49 21.51 -19.19
CA ALA A 13 -27.04 20.20 -18.83
C ALA A 13 -27.39 19.30 -20.02
N MET A 14 -27.25 17.98 -19.86
CA MET A 14 -28.09 17.01 -20.58
C MET A 14 -28.61 15.94 -19.62
N LEU A 15 -29.93 15.99 -19.48
CA LEU A 15 -30.83 15.16 -18.70
C LEU A 15 -31.08 13.86 -19.49
N GLY A 16 -30.83 12.69 -18.90
CA GLY A 16 -31.03 11.39 -19.54
C GLY A 16 -31.89 10.47 -18.69
N SER A 17 -33.08 10.15 -19.20
CA SER A 17 -34.23 9.57 -18.51
C SER A 17 -34.18 8.04 -18.33
N ALA A 18 -34.90 7.58 -17.31
CA ALA A 18 -35.12 6.19 -16.91
C ALA A 18 -35.97 5.37 -17.89
N ALA A 19 -35.78 4.05 -17.88
CA ALA A 19 -36.79 3.07 -18.31
C ALA A 19 -36.67 1.80 -17.45
N ALA A 20 -37.68 1.57 -16.61
CA ALA A 20 -37.89 0.37 -15.83
C ALA A 20 -38.77 -0.61 -16.62
N ALA A 21 -38.43 -1.90 -16.62
CA ALA A 21 -39.28 -2.97 -17.12
C ALA A 21 -39.66 -3.90 -15.95
N PRO A 22 -40.95 -4.10 -15.64
CA PRO A 22 -41.41 -5.14 -14.74
C PRO A 22 -41.80 -6.39 -15.56
N GLY A 23 -41.33 -7.57 -15.17
CA GLY A 23 -41.85 -8.78 -15.80
C GLY A 23 -41.17 -10.09 -15.39
N SER A 24 -41.87 -10.82 -14.53
CA SER A 24 -41.79 -12.28 -14.30
C SER A 24 -41.06 -12.75 -13.04
N LEU A 25 -41.76 -12.67 -11.92
CA LEU A 25 -41.53 -13.53 -10.75
C LEU A 25 -42.03 -14.94 -11.07
N ARG A 26 -41.13 -15.94 -11.04
CA ARG A 26 -41.52 -17.35 -11.08
C ARG A 26 -40.87 -18.13 -9.94
N ALA A 27 -41.76 -18.87 -9.26
CA ALA A 27 -41.55 -20.05 -8.43
C ALA A 27 -40.81 -19.89 -7.09
N THR A 28 -41.63 -19.87 -6.04
CA THR A 28 -41.31 -20.51 -4.75
C THR A 28 -40.94 -21.98 -4.98
N SER A 29 -39.77 -22.39 -4.51
CA SER A 29 -39.50 -23.78 -4.16
C SER A 29 -38.96 -23.82 -2.75
N SER A 30 -39.84 -24.22 -1.84
CA SER A 30 -39.54 -24.70 -0.51
C SER A 30 -38.43 -25.75 -0.53
N GLY A 31 -37.38 -25.57 0.27
CA GLY A 31 -36.44 -26.64 0.57
C GLY A 31 -35.05 -26.12 0.94
N GLY A 32 -34.70 -26.24 2.21
CA GLY A 32 -33.33 -26.03 2.67
C GLY A 32 -33.29 -25.69 4.15
N ALA A 33 -33.06 -26.70 4.99
CA ALA A 33 -32.84 -26.56 6.41
C ALA A 33 -31.75 -25.50 6.68
N ALA A 34 -32.03 -24.59 7.61
CA ALA A 34 -30.99 -23.77 8.24
C ALA A 34 -30.12 -24.70 9.10
N ASP A 35 -29.13 -25.31 8.47
CA ASP A 35 -27.91 -25.75 9.13
C ASP A 35 -27.17 -24.47 9.52
N SER A 36 -27.10 -24.20 10.83
CA SER A 36 -26.22 -23.20 11.39
C SER A 36 -24.78 -23.69 11.29
N SER A 37 -24.21 -23.67 10.08
CA SER A 37 -22.78 -23.80 9.90
C SER A 37 -22.14 -22.50 10.39
N ALA A 38 -21.41 -22.61 11.50
CA ALA A 38 -20.59 -21.53 12.03
C ALA A 38 -19.72 -20.97 10.88
N ALA A 39 -20.01 -19.73 10.47
CA ALA A 39 -19.18 -18.99 9.53
C ALA A 39 -17.85 -18.69 10.24
N SER A 40 -16.92 -19.64 10.14
CA SER A 40 -15.50 -19.40 10.31
C SER A 40 -15.15 -18.30 9.33
N THR A 41 -15.10 -17.06 9.82
CA THR A 41 -14.55 -15.95 9.04
C THR A 41 -13.05 -16.15 9.03
N SER A 42 -12.59 -17.12 8.24
CA SER A 42 -11.25 -17.09 7.68
C SER A 42 -11.20 -15.78 6.90
N GLY A 43 -10.68 -14.73 7.53
CA GLY A 43 -10.42 -13.46 6.86
C GLY A 43 -9.65 -13.78 5.59
N ALA A 44 -10.32 -13.65 4.44
CA ALA A 44 -9.73 -14.02 3.17
C ALA A 44 -8.55 -13.06 2.94
N PHE A 45 -7.33 -13.57 3.13
CA PHE A 45 -6.12 -12.86 2.73
C PHE A 45 -6.24 -12.61 1.23
N SER A 46 -6.52 -11.37 0.87
CA SER A 46 -6.56 -10.93 -0.51
C SER A 46 -5.16 -10.37 -0.82
N PRO A 47 -4.27 -11.18 -1.45
CA PRO A 47 -2.95 -10.69 -1.80
C PRO A 47 -3.10 -9.43 -2.65
N GLN A 48 -2.54 -8.32 -2.18
CA GLN A 48 -2.55 -7.09 -2.96
C GLN A 48 -1.64 -7.31 -4.17
N PRO A 49 -2.14 -7.09 -5.40
CA PRO A 49 -1.29 -7.15 -6.58
C PRO A 49 -0.24 -6.04 -6.49
N TRP A 50 1.03 -6.41 -6.63
CA TRP A 50 2.10 -5.43 -6.71
C TRP A 50 1.93 -4.54 -7.96
N PRO A 51 2.40 -3.27 -7.93
CA PRO A 51 2.35 -2.40 -9.08
C PRO A 51 2.97 -3.05 -10.32
N GLN A 52 2.33 -2.88 -11.48
CA GLN A 52 2.84 -3.44 -12.74
C GLN A 52 4.25 -2.90 -13.03
N GLY A 53 5.21 -3.81 -13.22
CA GLY A 53 6.63 -3.47 -13.38
C GLY A 53 7.48 -3.53 -12.11
N SER A 54 6.90 -3.87 -10.96
CA SER A 54 7.66 -4.14 -9.74
C SER A 54 8.38 -5.50 -9.81
N SER A 55 9.66 -5.53 -9.45
CA SER A 55 10.42 -6.73 -9.13
C SER A 55 9.95 -7.34 -7.81
N GLN A 56 9.76 -8.65 -7.77
CA GLN A 56 9.49 -9.38 -6.52
C GLN A 56 10.74 -9.47 -5.60
N ALA A 57 11.86 -8.86 -6.00
CA ALA A 57 13.05 -8.78 -5.18
C ALA A 57 12.98 -7.61 -4.20
N PHE A 58 13.47 -7.88 -3.00
CA PHE A 58 13.84 -6.86 -2.01
C PHE A 58 15.37 -6.89 -1.82
N VAL A 59 15.92 -5.81 -1.30
CA VAL A 59 17.37 -5.66 -1.06
C VAL A 59 17.64 -5.46 0.42
N PHE A 60 18.77 -5.97 0.90
CA PHE A 60 19.29 -5.67 2.23
C PHE A 60 20.44 -4.66 2.12
N LEU A 61 20.19 -3.42 2.54
CA LEU A 61 21.20 -2.35 2.57
C LEU A 61 21.91 -2.34 3.93
N PHE A 62 22.87 -3.25 4.07
CA PHE A 62 23.59 -3.48 5.31
C PHE A 62 24.47 -2.31 5.74
N GLU A 63 24.27 -1.78 6.96
CA GLU A 63 25.01 -0.64 7.54
C GLU A 63 24.92 0.69 6.76
N TRP A 64 23.90 0.87 5.91
CA TRP A 64 23.65 2.14 5.23
C TRP A 64 22.97 3.17 6.16
N SER A 65 23.30 4.45 5.96
CA SER A 65 22.64 5.56 6.65
C SER A 65 21.25 5.81 6.09
N TRP A 66 20.38 6.46 6.87
CA TRP A 66 19.03 6.79 6.41
C TRP A 66 19.01 7.72 5.19
N ASP A 67 19.93 8.69 5.14
CA ASP A 67 20.03 9.64 4.03
C ASP A 67 20.43 8.92 2.73
N ASP A 68 21.37 7.97 2.81
CA ASP A 68 21.78 7.18 1.65
C ASP A 68 20.67 6.22 1.19
N VAL A 69 19.94 5.61 2.13
CA VAL A 69 18.78 4.76 1.81
C VAL A 69 17.70 5.56 1.09
N ALA A 70 17.40 6.78 1.55
CA ALA A 70 16.42 7.65 0.90
C ALA A 70 16.84 8.02 -0.53
N LEU A 71 18.10 8.42 -0.69
CA LEU A 71 18.65 8.78 -2.00
C LEU A 71 18.61 7.61 -2.98
N GLU A 72 19.01 6.42 -2.52
CA GLU A 72 19.06 5.20 -3.33
C GLU A 72 17.65 4.71 -3.71
N CYS A 73 16.67 4.88 -2.82
CA CYS A 73 15.27 4.60 -3.12
C CYS A 73 14.75 5.47 -4.27
N GLU A 74 15.05 6.77 -4.25
CA GLU A 74 14.58 7.72 -5.26
C GLU A 74 15.32 7.56 -6.61
N GLN A 75 16.64 7.40 -6.57
CA GLN A 75 17.48 7.45 -7.77
C GLN A 75 17.59 6.10 -8.49
N PHE A 76 17.52 4.98 -7.77
CA PHE A 76 17.81 3.66 -8.34
C PHE A 76 16.74 2.62 -8.02
N LEU A 77 16.50 2.30 -6.75
CA LEU A 77 15.68 1.16 -6.37
C LEU A 77 14.22 1.31 -6.83
N GLY A 78 13.64 2.51 -6.65
CA GLY A 78 12.29 2.83 -7.11
C GLY A 78 12.15 2.70 -8.62
N PRO A 79 12.96 3.40 -9.45
CA PRO A 79 12.93 3.26 -10.91
C PRO A 79 13.23 1.86 -11.43
N LYS A 80 13.99 1.04 -10.69
CA LYS A 80 14.27 -0.37 -11.03
C LYS A 80 13.20 -1.35 -10.53
N GLY A 81 12.21 -0.86 -9.77
CA GLY A 81 11.07 -1.63 -9.32
C GLY A 81 11.31 -2.53 -8.12
N PHE A 82 12.36 -2.33 -7.31
CA PHE A 82 12.51 -3.08 -6.05
C PHE A 82 11.33 -2.81 -5.11
N THR A 83 10.85 -3.86 -4.44
CA THR A 83 9.61 -3.79 -3.65
C THR A 83 9.81 -3.43 -2.18
N ALA A 84 10.98 -3.70 -1.63
CA ALA A 84 11.30 -3.37 -0.24
C ALA A 84 12.82 -3.26 -0.02
N VAL A 85 13.15 -2.57 1.07
CA VAL A 85 14.50 -2.48 1.63
C VAL A 85 14.47 -3.02 3.05
N GLN A 86 15.32 -4.00 3.32
CA GLN A 86 15.69 -4.38 4.68
C GLN A 86 16.90 -3.53 5.11
N ILE A 87 16.88 -3.07 6.34
CA ILE A 87 17.92 -2.22 6.94
C ILE A 87 18.53 -2.90 8.17
N SER A 88 19.69 -2.42 8.60
CA SER A 88 20.24 -2.74 9.93
C SER A 88 19.26 -2.34 11.05
N PRO A 89 19.33 -2.97 12.23
CA PRO A 89 18.46 -2.63 13.37
C PRO A 89 18.48 -1.12 13.69
N PRO A 90 17.32 -0.43 13.69
CA PRO A 90 17.25 1.03 13.87
C PRO A 90 17.17 1.45 15.34
N ASN A 91 17.03 0.49 16.26
CA ASN A 91 16.92 0.74 17.69
C ASN A 91 18.27 1.13 18.30
N GLU A 92 18.22 1.83 19.43
CA GLU A 92 19.38 2.11 20.27
C GLU A 92 20.10 0.81 20.65
N HIS A 93 21.41 0.83 20.53
CA HIS A 93 22.29 -0.30 20.76
C HIS A 93 23.55 0.15 21.52
N ILE A 94 24.36 -0.80 21.98
CA ILE A 94 25.62 -0.44 22.65
C ILE A 94 26.56 0.35 21.73
N VAL A 95 27.36 1.25 22.28
CA VAL A 95 28.32 2.04 21.51
C VAL A 95 29.48 1.16 21.05
N GLY A 96 29.81 1.25 19.76
CA GLY A 96 30.97 0.60 19.15
C GLY A 96 30.97 0.71 17.62
N ASP A 97 32.15 0.47 17.03
CA ASP A 97 32.38 0.66 15.59
C ASP A 97 32.20 -0.63 14.77
N THR A 98 31.99 -1.77 15.42
CA THR A 98 31.76 -3.04 14.74
C THR A 98 30.28 -3.22 14.40
N TRP A 99 29.98 -3.89 13.29
CA TRP A 99 28.59 -4.05 12.81
C TRP A 99 27.72 -4.88 13.78
N ASP A 100 28.33 -5.79 14.55
CA ASP A 100 27.62 -6.69 15.46
C ASP A 100 26.99 -5.95 16.64
N VAL A 101 27.43 -4.71 16.93
CA VAL A 101 26.87 -3.94 18.04
C VAL A 101 25.42 -3.56 17.79
N ARG A 102 24.97 -3.39 16.54
CA ARG A 102 23.56 -3.09 16.21
C ARG A 102 22.59 -4.16 16.73
N TYR A 103 23.08 -5.39 16.88
CA TYR A 103 22.30 -6.54 17.34
C TYR A 103 22.28 -6.70 18.86
N LYS A 104 22.78 -5.70 19.60
CA LYS A 104 22.80 -5.67 21.07
C LYS A 104 21.96 -4.47 21.56
N PRO A 105 20.61 -4.60 21.55
CA PRO A 105 19.69 -3.50 21.86
C PRO A 105 19.83 -3.03 23.31
N VAL A 106 19.72 -1.71 23.52
CA VAL A 106 19.65 -1.07 24.85
C VAL A 106 18.24 -0.59 25.14
N SER A 107 17.58 -0.01 24.14
CA SER A 107 16.19 0.44 24.20
C SER A 107 15.52 0.37 22.83
N TYR A 108 14.23 0.68 22.75
CA TYR A 108 13.50 0.81 21.49
C TYR A 108 13.43 2.26 20.98
N ASN A 109 14.24 3.16 21.54
CA ASN A 109 14.41 4.48 20.97
C ASN A 109 15.03 4.37 19.57
N LEU A 110 14.58 5.19 18.62
CA LEU A 110 15.07 5.21 17.24
C LEU A 110 16.28 6.14 17.11
N THR A 111 17.25 5.94 18.00
CA THR A 111 18.54 6.64 17.99
C THR A 111 19.62 5.58 17.78
N SER A 112 20.16 5.52 16.57
CA SER A 112 21.18 4.56 16.14
C SER A 112 22.41 5.31 15.59
N ARG A 113 23.38 4.55 15.10
CA ARG A 113 24.63 5.02 14.49
C ARG A 113 24.41 5.93 13.27
#